data_AF-A0A5B8MXQ8-F1
#
_entry.id   AF-A0A5B8MXQ8-F1
#
_cell.length_a   1.000
_cell.length_b   1.000
_cell.length_c   1.000
_cell.angle_alpha   90.00
_cell.angle_beta   90.00
_cell.angle_gamma   90.00
#
_symmetry.space_group_name_H-M   'P 1'
#
loop_
_entity.id
_entity.type
_entity.pdbx_description
1 polymer ?
#
loop_
_entity_poly.entity_id
_entity_poly.type
_entity_poly.pdbx_seq_one_letter_code
_entity_poly.pdbx_strand_id
1 'polypeptide(L)'
;MRTRMRMRTRTRTRSPSPPVPPRRARTNRKNRMDNQRKTTTNNKHQEENNNNNNNNDNEGKVQGEADVRTCGERTRDVGVIVALALLPAVLALAMGGFKPSREKESIVCSGLLSLVGFFACKRLIPVVARANLAKGLFGKDINKRGTEGGEIPIPESLGLATGLVHIVCIVLFQVIHTHFLRPPPSSQRHHEGWWSCLKDALLGPSDSPYPASSPSYLLPQHGLDDWTEKWLIQYNSALASISLMVFLGFADDVLDIPWRTKLVLPTVATLPIIAAYTGSTAILIPLPLRDLVGCSLVDLGVLYQIFMVLVVVFCTNSINILAGLNGLEAGQTLIIAGAVLLFNVTKLSSIVALPELTLEDVRVRDAHLFSAYITLPLVAVTAALLLFNYYPSRVFVGDTYTYFAGMALAVSGILGHFSETLLVFFIPQIINFVYSTPQLFKVVPCPRHRLPVYDRETGLLHPSRRQDGGYNLNLVTLFLRLFGPCTEKQLCNRILFFQFVCCAFGFALRHVLAGVYK
;
A
#
# COMPACT_ATOMS: atom_id res chain seq x y z
N MET A 1 -82.93 2.79 31.19
CA MET A 1 -81.75 3.12 32.01
C MET A 1 -81.99 2.65 33.44
N ARG A 2 -81.22 1.65 33.93
CA ARG A 2 -81.38 1.09 35.28
C ARG A 2 -80.03 0.60 35.83
N THR A 3 -79.59 1.22 36.91
CA THR A 3 -78.53 0.71 37.79
C THR A 3 -79.16 -0.20 38.85
N ARG A 4 -78.67 -1.42 39.08
CA ARG A 4 -78.97 -2.18 40.31
C ARG A 4 -78.05 -3.40 40.54
N MET A 5 -77.52 -3.49 41.76
CA MET A 5 -77.06 -4.74 42.37
C MET A 5 -78.24 -5.71 42.59
N ARG A 6 -77.98 -7.02 42.43
CA ARG A 6 -78.44 -8.17 43.27
C ARG A 6 -77.97 -9.47 42.57
N MET A 7 -77.12 -10.32 43.18
CA MET A 7 -77.36 -11.32 44.25
C MET A 7 -77.87 -12.69 43.76
N ARG A 8 -77.28 -13.75 44.35
CA ARG A 8 -77.79 -15.15 44.45
C ARG A 8 -77.77 -15.96 43.12
N THR A 9 -77.60 -17.29 43.08
CA THR A 9 -77.51 -18.33 44.13
C THR A 9 -76.89 -19.67 43.61
N ARG A 10 -76.52 -20.56 44.56
CA ARG A 10 -76.56 -22.05 44.51
C ARG A 10 -75.38 -22.79 43.81
N THR A 11 -74.83 -23.93 44.27
CA THR A 11 -75.01 -24.71 45.54
C THR A 11 -73.77 -25.58 45.87
N ARG A 12 -73.60 -25.87 47.17
CA ARG A 12 -72.88 -27.00 47.82
C ARG A 12 -72.95 -28.34 47.04
N THR A 13 -71.96 -29.26 47.10
CA THR A 13 -71.62 -30.09 48.29
C THR A 13 -70.13 -30.54 48.45
N ARG A 14 -69.82 -31.11 49.63
CA ARG A 14 -68.54 -31.71 50.16
C ARG A 14 -68.42 -33.21 49.77
N SER A 15 -67.33 -34.00 49.97
CA SER A 15 -65.85 -33.95 50.25
C SER A 15 -65.36 -35.43 50.39
N PRO A 16 -64.17 -35.85 50.93
CA PRO A 16 -62.86 -35.21 51.21
C PRO A 16 -61.57 -35.99 50.73
N SER A 17 -60.43 -35.26 50.64
CA SER A 17 -58.98 -35.60 50.87
C SER A 17 -58.39 -37.04 50.72
N PRO A 18 -57.14 -37.17 50.23
CA PRO A 18 -55.94 -37.19 51.12
C PRO A 18 -54.78 -36.26 50.61
N PRO A 19 -53.57 -36.17 51.22
CA PRO A 19 -52.82 -34.90 51.28
C PRO A 19 -51.75 -34.65 50.20
N VAL A 20 -51.31 -33.39 50.13
CA VAL A 20 -50.21 -32.90 49.29
C VAL A 20 -48.83 -33.28 49.87
N PRO A 21 -47.94 -33.97 49.13
CA PRO A 21 -46.51 -34.04 49.45
C PRO A 21 -45.76 -32.79 48.94
N PRO A 22 -44.66 -32.38 49.58
CA PRO A 22 -44.00 -31.11 49.32
C PRO A 22 -43.31 -31.04 47.94
N ARG A 23 -43.51 -29.94 47.23
CA ARG A 23 -42.88 -29.66 45.93
C ARG A 23 -41.42 -29.20 46.11
N ARG A 24 -40.49 -30.15 46.33
CA ARG A 24 -39.04 -29.94 46.18
C ARG A 24 -38.41 -31.01 45.27
N ALA A 25 -37.26 -30.67 44.67
CA ALA A 25 -36.41 -31.55 43.85
C ALA A 25 -36.98 -32.08 42.51
N ARG A 26 -37.42 -31.19 41.60
CA ARG A 26 -37.47 -31.50 40.15
C ARG A 26 -36.47 -30.73 39.26
N THR A 27 -35.49 -30.08 39.89
CA THR A 27 -34.35 -29.39 39.23
C THR A 27 -33.03 -30.17 39.29
N ASN A 28 -32.85 -31.11 40.23
CA ASN A 28 -31.57 -31.82 40.41
C ASN A 28 -31.39 -33.12 39.62
N ARG A 29 -32.38 -33.62 38.86
CA ARG A 29 -32.23 -34.87 38.08
C ARG A 29 -31.82 -34.66 36.62
N LYS A 30 -32.05 -33.46 36.04
CA LYS A 30 -31.56 -33.09 34.71
C LYS A 30 -30.06 -32.77 34.76
N ASN A 31 -29.68 -31.85 35.66
CA ASN A 31 -28.27 -31.49 35.90
C ASN A 31 -27.37 -32.67 36.28
N ARG A 32 -27.90 -33.76 36.89
CA ARG A 32 -27.09 -34.94 37.24
C ARG A 32 -26.76 -35.84 36.04
N MET A 33 -27.66 -35.95 35.05
CA MET A 33 -27.36 -36.65 33.80
C MET A 33 -26.50 -35.80 32.87
N ASP A 34 -26.71 -34.48 32.83
CA ASP A 34 -25.87 -33.57 32.04
C ASP A 34 -24.43 -33.47 32.60
N ASN A 35 -24.23 -33.55 33.92
CA ASN A 35 -22.87 -33.64 34.49
C ASN A 35 -22.21 -35.01 34.25
N GLN A 36 -22.93 -36.13 34.40
CA GLN A 36 -22.33 -37.45 34.11
C GLN A 36 -21.89 -37.55 32.64
N ARG A 37 -22.66 -37.00 31.70
CA ARG A 37 -22.28 -36.97 30.28
C ARG A 37 -21.09 -36.04 29.99
N LYS A 38 -20.83 -35.04 30.84
CA LYS A 38 -19.64 -34.17 30.74
C LYS A 38 -18.39 -34.80 31.37
N THR A 39 -18.51 -35.49 32.50
CA THR A 39 -17.35 -36.18 33.12
C THR A 39 -16.82 -37.35 32.27
N THR A 40 -17.70 -38.15 31.64
CA THR A 40 -17.23 -39.27 30.80
C THR A 40 -16.61 -38.81 29.48
N THR A 41 -16.99 -37.63 28.98
CA THR A 41 -16.38 -37.03 27.78
C THR A 41 -15.04 -36.35 28.11
N ASN A 42 -14.94 -35.67 29.25
CA ASN A 42 -13.66 -35.08 29.69
C ASN A 42 -12.61 -36.13 30.04
N ASN A 43 -12.98 -37.26 30.67
CA ASN A 43 -11.99 -38.29 30.97
C ASN A 43 -11.43 -38.96 29.71
N LYS A 44 -12.24 -39.17 28.66
CA LYS A 44 -11.71 -39.67 27.37
C LYS A 44 -10.74 -38.69 26.71
N HIS A 45 -11.02 -37.38 26.76
CA HIS A 45 -10.09 -36.34 26.29
C HIS A 45 -8.91 -36.05 27.24
N GLN A 46 -8.85 -36.65 28.44
CA GLN A 46 -7.65 -36.62 29.29
C GLN A 46 -6.83 -37.92 29.22
N GLU A 47 -7.46 -39.07 28.96
CA GLU A 47 -6.73 -40.33 28.74
C GLU A 47 -6.08 -40.38 27.34
N GLU A 48 -6.71 -39.83 26.30
CA GLU A 48 -6.06 -39.62 24.99
C GLU A 48 -4.91 -38.59 25.04
N ASN A 49 -4.96 -37.63 25.97
CA ASN A 49 -3.88 -36.64 26.15
C ASN A 49 -2.73 -37.13 27.05
N ASN A 50 -2.94 -38.13 27.91
CA ASN A 50 -1.88 -38.66 28.80
C ASN A 50 -1.11 -39.85 28.20
N ASN A 51 -1.68 -40.61 27.26
CA ASN A 51 -0.95 -41.71 26.61
C ASN A 51 0.00 -41.27 25.47
N ASN A 52 -0.08 -40.03 24.99
CA ASN A 52 0.90 -39.47 24.04
C ASN A 52 2.12 -38.80 24.71
N ASN A 53 2.13 -38.64 26.04
CA ASN A 53 3.20 -37.94 26.77
C ASN A 53 4.47 -38.77 27.04
N ASN A 54 4.59 -40.00 26.51
CA ASN A 54 5.71 -40.92 26.79
C ASN A 54 6.40 -41.50 25.53
N ASN A 55 6.17 -40.97 24.32
CA ASN A 55 6.84 -41.44 23.09
C ASN A 55 7.41 -40.32 22.19
N ASN A 56 7.31 -39.04 22.58
CA ASN A 56 7.57 -37.90 21.69
C ASN A 56 8.92 -37.16 21.89
N ASP A 57 9.90 -37.79 22.55
CA ASP A 57 11.27 -37.25 22.64
C ASP A 57 12.10 -37.42 21.33
N ASN A 58 11.48 -37.88 20.25
CA ASN A 58 12.13 -38.02 18.93
C ASN A 58 11.22 -37.65 17.73
N GLU A 59 10.11 -36.93 17.93
CA GLU A 59 9.34 -36.40 16.80
C GLU A 59 10.00 -35.14 16.23
N GLY A 60 10.33 -35.22 14.93
CA GLY A 60 11.27 -34.34 14.28
C GLY A 60 10.90 -32.86 14.31
N LYS A 61 11.94 -32.03 14.52
CA LYS A 61 11.99 -30.66 14.03
C LYS A 61 11.60 -30.61 12.54
N VAL A 62 10.35 -30.28 12.24
CA VAL A 62 9.99 -29.71 10.93
C VAL A 62 10.41 -28.24 10.93
N GLN A 63 11.71 -27.99 11.13
CA GLN A 63 12.36 -26.74 10.74
C GLN A 63 12.50 -26.78 9.22
N GLY A 64 11.38 -26.57 8.52
CA GLY A 64 11.38 -26.27 7.10
C GLY A 64 12.10 -24.96 6.89
N GLU A 65 13.41 -25.02 6.66
CA GLU A 65 14.22 -23.83 6.45
C GLU A 65 13.78 -23.17 5.14
N ALA A 66 13.16 -21.99 5.24
CA ALA A 66 12.59 -21.31 4.08
C ALA A 66 13.68 -21.02 3.03
N ASP A 67 13.57 -21.61 1.84
CA ASP A 67 14.47 -21.35 0.71
C ASP A 67 14.18 -19.97 0.08
N VAL A 68 14.48 -18.92 0.84
CA VAL A 68 14.29 -17.51 0.44
C VAL A 68 15.52 -17.07 -0.35
N ARG A 69 15.75 -17.74 -1.50
CA ARG A 69 16.84 -17.44 -2.44
C ARG A 69 16.31 -16.82 -3.72
N THR A 70 17.15 -15.98 -4.34
CA THR A 70 16.91 -15.38 -5.66
C THR A 70 17.45 -16.31 -6.75
N CYS A 71 16.65 -16.60 -7.79
CA CYS A 71 17.11 -17.35 -8.96
C CYS A 71 17.58 -16.39 -10.08
N GLY A 72 18.51 -16.84 -10.94
CA GLY A 72 19.01 -16.06 -12.07
C GLY A 72 17.92 -15.63 -13.06
N GLU A 73 16.99 -16.54 -13.40
CA GLU A 73 15.86 -16.22 -14.30
C GLU A 73 14.97 -15.12 -13.73
N ARG A 74 14.56 -15.26 -12.46
CA ARG A 74 13.75 -14.26 -11.75
C ARG A 74 14.48 -12.91 -11.71
N THR A 75 15.80 -12.92 -11.48
CA THR A 75 16.62 -11.71 -11.42
C THR A 75 16.68 -11.00 -12.79
N ARG A 76 16.83 -11.75 -13.89
CA ARG A 76 16.78 -11.20 -15.26
C ARG A 76 15.42 -10.58 -15.54
N ASP A 77 14.34 -11.31 -15.27
CA ASP A 77 12.98 -10.87 -15.61
C ASP A 77 12.55 -9.65 -14.77
N VAL A 78 12.89 -9.62 -13.48
CA VAL A 78 12.72 -8.42 -12.63
C VAL A 78 13.59 -7.26 -13.12
N GLY A 79 14.82 -7.54 -13.58
CA GLY A 79 15.68 -6.53 -14.22
C GLY A 79 15.04 -5.87 -15.43
N VAL A 80 14.32 -6.63 -16.27
CA VAL A 80 13.53 -6.09 -17.39
C VAL A 80 12.37 -5.21 -16.90
N ILE A 81 11.63 -5.63 -15.88
CA ILE A 81 10.52 -4.83 -15.32
C ILE A 81 11.04 -3.52 -14.71
N VAL A 82 12.15 -3.56 -13.96
CA VAL A 82 12.82 -2.38 -13.40
C VAL A 82 13.33 -1.46 -14.51
N ALA A 83 13.95 -2.01 -15.55
CA ALA A 83 14.41 -1.22 -16.69
C ALA A 83 13.24 -0.54 -17.41
N LEU A 84 12.14 -1.24 -17.70
CA LEU A 84 10.96 -0.64 -18.34
C LEU A 84 10.32 0.45 -17.47
N ALA A 85 10.26 0.26 -16.15
CA ALA A 85 9.69 1.25 -15.23
C ALA A 85 10.56 2.52 -15.10
N LEU A 86 11.89 2.39 -15.13
CA LEU A 86 12.82 3.49 -14.78
C LEU A 86 13.56 4.10 -15.97
N LEU A 87 13.78 3.36 -17.06
CA LEU A 87 14.51 3.87 -18.23
C LEU A 87 13.95 5.20 -18.75
N PRO A 88 12.63 5.43 -18.85
CA PRO A 88 12.09 6.73 -19.23
C PRO A 88 12.53 7.87 -18.30
N ALA A 89 12.50 7.66 -16.97
CA ALA A 89 12.89 8.65 -15.98
C ALA A 89 14.42 8.92 -16.00
N VAL A 90 15.23 7.86 -16.17
CA VAL A 90 16.69 7.97 -16.31
C VAL A 90 17.07 8.72 -17.59
N LEU A 91 16.42 8.42 -18.72
CA LEU A 91 16.61 9.15 -19.97
C LEU A 91 16.15 10.61 -19.85
N ALA A 92 15.03 10.89 -19.18
CA ALA A 92 14.57 12.26 -18.94
C ALA A 92 15.55 13.06 -18.05
N LEU A 93 16.20 12.41 -17.07
CA LEU A 93 17.21 13.03 -16.22
C LEU A 93 18.52 13.30 -17.00
N ALA A 94 18.92 12.37 -17.88
CA ALA A 94 20.13 12.48 -18.68
C ALA A 94 20.00 13.48 -19.83
N MET A 95 18.89 13.44 -20.58
CA MET A 95 18.62 14.32 -21.73
C MET A 95 18.08 15.69 -21.32
N GLY A 96 17.44 15.82 -20.15
CA GLY A 96 16.73 17.01 -19.71
C GLY A 96 17.59 18.24 -19.39
N GLY A 97 18.87 18.26 -19.80
CA GLY A 97 19.75 19.41 -19.65
C GLY A 97 19.95 19.85 -18.19
N PHE A 98 19.81 18.94 -17.23
CA PHE A 98 19.93 19.19 -15.79
C PHE A 98 21.33 19.72 -15.48
N LYS A 99 21.48 21.04 -15.51
CA LYS A 99 22.69 21.76 -15.09
C LYS A 99 23.06 21.34 -13.66
N PRO A 100 24.34 21.42 -13.25
CA PRO A 100 24.70 21.26 -11.85
C PRO A 100 23.84 22.19 -10.98
N SER A 101 23.02 21.60 -10.11
CA SER A 101 22.02 22.31 -9.30
C SER A 101 21.77 21.51 -8.01
N ARG A 102 21.37 22.20 -6.93
CA ARG A 102 21.12 21.54 -5.62
C ARG A 102 19.98 20.53 -5.66
N GLU A 103 19.00 20.74 -6.54
CA GLU A 103 17.93 19.80 -6.84
C GLU A 103 18.52 18.48 -7.38
N LYS A 104 19.44 18.57 -8.34
CA LYS A 104 20.15 17.41 -8.91
C LYS A 104 20.98 16.69 -7.85
N GLU A 105 21.77 17.43 -7.06
CA GLU A 105 22.55 16.87 -5.94
C GLU A 105 21.66 16.09 -4.96
N SER A 106 20.51 16.66 -4.60
CA SER A 106 19.58 16.06 -3.65
C SER A 106 18.89 14.80 -4.19
N ILE A 107 18.49 14.81 -5.46
CA ILE A 107 17.95 13.64 -6.17
C ILE A 107 19.00 12.52 -6.25
N VAL A 108 20.26 12.86 -6.59
CA VAL A 108 21.36 11.88 -6.65
C VAL A 108 21.66 11.30 -5.26
N CYS A 109 21.74 12.12 -4.22
CA CYS A 109 21.94 11.66 -2.84
C CYS A 109 20.79 10.74 -2.38
N SER A 110 19.54 11.11 -2.68
CA SER A 110 18.35 10.27 -2.40
C SER A 110 18.42 8.95 -3.18
N GLY A 111 18.85 8.98 -4.45
CA GLY A 111 19.03 7.79 -5.29
C GLY A 111 20.13 6.84 -4.79
N LEU A 112 21.28 7.38 -4.36
CA LEU A 112 22.38 6.61 -3.76
C LEU A 112 21.95 5.97 -2.44
N LEU A 113 21.26 6.71 -1.57
CA LEU A 113 20.70 6.16 -0.33
C LEU A 113 19.61 5.12 -0.61
N SER A 114 18.81 5.31 -1.65
CA SER A 114 17.83 4.31 -2.11
C SER A 114 18.51 3.03 -2.60
N LEU A 115 19.65 3.13 -3.29
CA LEU A 115 20.46 1.97 -3.69
C LEU A 115 21.01 1.20 -2.47
N VAL A 116 21.45 1.91 -1.42
CA VAL A 116 21.78 1.29 -0.12
C VAL A 116 20.54 0.60 0.48
N GLY A 117 19.38 1.25 0.41
CA GLY A 117 18.08 0.69 0.80
C GLY A 117 17.72 -0.59 0.06
N PHE A 118 17.94 -0.68 -1.25
CA PHE A 118 17.74 -1.90 -2.03
C PHE A 118 18.58 -3.08 -1.46
N PHE A 119 19.87 -2.85 -1.18
CA PHE A 119 20.72 -3.91 -0.62
C PHE A 119 20.39 -4.25 0.83
N ALA A 120 20.00 -3.27 1.64
CA ALA A 120 19.51 -3.49 3.01
C ALA A 120 18.22 -4.33 3.00
N CYS A 121 17.24 -3.96 2.17
CA CYS A 121 15.99 -4.69 2.01
C CYS A 121 16.24 -6.12 1.49
N LYS A 122 17.11 -6.30 0.49
CA LYS A 122 17.49 -7.63 -0.03
C LYS A 122 18.11 -8.54 1.05
N ARG A 123 18.82 -7.99 2.04
CA ARG A 123 19.33 -8.75 3.20
C ARG A 123 18.29 -8.96 4.30
N LEU A 124 17.38 -8.01 4.50
CA LEU A 124 16.36 -8.07 5.55
C LEU A 124 15.22 -9.04 5.23
N ILE A 125 14.81 -9.16 3.95
CA ILE A 125 13.70 -10.04 3.52
C ILE A 125 13.89 -11.49 3.99
N PRO A 126 15.03 -12.19 3.78
CA PRO A 126 15.24 -13.55 4.30
C PRO A 126 15.27 -13.67 5.83
N VAL A 127 15.51 -12.58 6.56
CA VAL A 127 15.46 -12.57 8.03
C VAL A 127 14.01 -12.49 8.49
N VAL A 128 13.24 -11.51 7.99
CA VAL A 128 11.82 -11.34 8.30
C VAL A 128 11.01 -12.55 7.82
N ALA A 129 11.31 -13.11 6.65
CA ALA A 129 10.63 -14.30 6.13
C ALA A 129 10.75 -15.51 7.06
N ARG A 130 11.95 -15.77 7.62
CA ARG A 130 12.16 -16.86 8.59
C ARG A 130 11.48 -16.59 9.93
N ALA A 131 11.48 -15.34 10.39
CA ALA A 131 10.78 -14.95 11.62
C ALA A 131 9.25 -15.10 11.47
N ASN A 132 8.68 -14.66 10.35
CA ASN A 132 7.25 -14.75 10.04
C ASN A 132 6.82 -16.22 9.92
N LEU A 133 7.57 -17.05 9.18
CA LEU A 133 7.29 -18.48 9.08
C LEU A 133 7.32 -19.18 10.45
N ALA A 134 8.32 -18.85 11.30
CA ALA A 134 8.42 -19.38 12.66
C ALA A 134 7.31 -18.89 13.63
N LYS A 135 6.54 -17.88 13.23
CA LYS A 135 5.34 -17.38 13.93
C LYS A 135 4.02 -17.83 13.29
N GLY A 136 4.06 -18.66 12.25
CA GLY A 136 2.87 -19.13 11.54
C GLY A 136 2.31 -18.13 10.53
N LEU A 137 3.02 -17.04 10.22
CA LEU A 137 2.63 -16.05 9.21
C LEU A 137 3.10 -16.52 7.83
N PHE A 138 2.30 -17.39 7.20
CA PHE A 138 2.54 -17.93 5.87
C PHE A 138 1.23 -18.22 5.13
N GLY A 139 1.29 -18.13 3.80
CA GLY A 139 0.25 -18.55 2.88
C GLY A 139 0.63 -19.81 2.10
N LYS A 140 -0.33 -20.34 1.33
CA LYS A 140 -0.09 -21.34 0.28
C LYS A 140 -0.34 -20.72 -1.08
N ASP A 141 0.40 -21.17 -2.10
CA ASP A 141 0.20 -20.67 -3.47
C ASP A 141 -1.06 -21.28 -4.09
N ILE A 142 -2.18 -20.56 -3.95
CA ILE A 142 -3.51 -20.99 -4.42
C ILE A 142 -3.51 -21.23 -5.95
N ASN A 143 -2.68 -20.50 -6.70
CA ASN A 143 -2.54 -20.64 -8.15
C ASN A 143 -1.71 -21.88 -8.55
N LYS A 144 -1.26 -22.70 -7.59
CA LYS A 144 -0.53 -23.97 -7.81
C LYS A 144 -1.09 -25.13 -6.97
N ARG A 145 -2.31 -24.98 -6.44
CA ARG A 145 -2.88 -25.84 -5.38
C ARG A 145 -2.85 -27.34 -5.72
N GLY A 146 -2.24 -28.12 -4.84
CA GLY A 146 -2.01 -29.56 -4.96
C GLY A 146 -1.08 -29.98 -6.11
N THR A 147 -0.18 -29.08 -6.52
CA THR A 147 1.19 -29.46 -6.88
C THR A 147 2.04 -29.44 -5.62
N GLU A 148 3.19 -30.12 -5.60
CA GLU A 148 4.12 -30.05 -4.45
C GLU A 148 4.48 -28.59 -4.11
N GLY A 149 4.79 -27.78 -5.13
CA GLY A 149 5.14 -26.37 -4.96
C GLY A 149 4.01 -25.48 -4.43
N GLY A 150 2.74 -25.87 -4.60
CA GLY A 150 1.58 -25.14 -4.06
C GLY A 150 1.24 -25.46 -2.62
N GLU A 151 1.69 -26.61 -2.11
CA GLU A 151 1.45 -27.03 -0.72
C GLU A 151 2.58 -26.60 0.25
N ILE A 152 3.74 -26.17 -0.27
CA ILE A 152 4.81 -25.56 0.51
C ILE A 152 4.34 -24.25 1.15
N PRO A 153 4.54 -24.04 2.46
CA PRO A 153 4.23 -22.77 3.12
C PRO A 153 5.19 -21.67 2.65
N ILE A 154 4.63 -20.57 2.16
CA ILE A 154 5.37 -19.39 1.70
C ILE A 154 5.18 -18.27 2.73
N PRO A 155 6.26 -17.73 3.34
CA PRO A 155 6.15 -16.69 4.35
C PRO A 155 5.48 -15.43 3.82
N GLU A 156 4.63 -14.83 4.64
CA GLU A 156 3.75 -13.71 4.29
C GLU A 156 4.13 -12.42 5.04
N SER A 157 3.49 -11.30 4.73
CA SER A 157 3.75 -9.97 5.33
C SER A 157 5.16 -9.42 5.10
N LEU A 158 5.83 -9.78 4.00
CA LEU A 158 7.16 -9.24 3.70
C LEU A 158 7.15 -7.74 3.34
N GLY A 159 5.96 -7.14 3.18
CA GLY A 159 5.77 -5.69 3.22
C GLY A 159 6.39 -5.01 4.44
N LEU A 160 6.51 -5.72 5.57
CA LEU A 160 7.16 -5.22 6.78
C LEU A 160 8.65 -4.90 6.53
N ALA A 161 9.36 -5.79 5.83
CA ALA A 161 10.78 -5.59 5.52
C ALA A 161 10.99 -4.40 4.56
N THR A 162 10.11 -4.23 3.57
CA THR A 162 10.16 -3.08 2.65
C THR A 162 9.80 -1.77 3.33
N GLY A 163 8.73 -1.76 4.14
CA GLY A 163 8.23 -0.56 4.80
C GLY A 163 9.23 0.00 5.82
N LEU A 164 9.85 -0.88 6.64
CA LEU A 164 10.88 -0.48 7.59
C LEU A 164 12.10 0.16 6.90
N VAL A 165 12.60 -0.46 5.82
CA VAL A 165 13.75 0.08 5.08
C VAL A 165 13.40 1.38 4.35
N HIS A 166 12.18 1.49 3.81
CA HIS A 166 11.68 2.72 3.19
C HIS A 166 11.65 3.90 4.18
N ILE A 167 11.08 3.69 5.37
CA ILE A 167 11.03 4.68 6.45
C ILE A 167 12.45 5.08 6.86
N VAL A 168 13.37 4.11 7.04
CA VAL A 168 14.77 4.41 7.40
C VAL A 168 15.47 5.23 6.30
N CYS A 169 15.29 4.90 5.02
CA CYS A 169 15.85 5.70 3.92
C CYS A 169 15.31 7.14 3.92
N ILE A 170 14.02 7.33 4.18
CA ILE A 170 13.39 8.66 4.23
C ILE A 170 13.89 9.46 5.44
N VAL A 171 13.96 8.87 6.63
CA VAL A 171 14.49 9.53 7.84
C VAL A 171 15.97 9.90 7.66
N LEU A 172 16.80 8.99 7.14
CA LEU A 172 18.21 9.28 6.86
C LEU A 172 18.37 10.37 5.78
N PHE A 173 17.53 10.35 4.75
CA PHE A 173 17.53 11.41 3.75
C PHE A 173 17.13 12.77 4.34
N GLN A 174 16.13 12.81 5.22
CA GLN A 174 15.71 14.03 5.91
C GLN A 174 16.86 14.66 6.70
N VAL A 175 17.63 13.85 7.43
CA VAL A 175 18.82 14.28 8.17
C VAL A 175 19.89 14.80 7.21
N ILE A 176 20.20 14.08 6.14
CA ILE A 176 21.17 14.50 5.11
C ILE A 176 20.75 15.82 4.46
N HIS A 177 19.49 15.93 4.03
CA HIS A 177 18.94 17.11 3.39
C HIS A 177 18.98 18.34 4.31
N THR A 178 18.56 18.18 5.56
CA THR A 178 18.47 19.26 6.56
C THR A 178 19.84 19.78 6.99
N HIS A 179 20.83 18.89 7.21
CA HIS A 179 22.12 19.27 7.79
C HIS A 179 23.28 19.41 6.78
N PHE A 180 23.19 18.79 5.59
CA PHE A 180 24.34 18.67 4.68
C PHE A 180 24.09 19.17 3.24
N LEU A 181 22.83 19.19 2.78
CA LEU A 181 22.48 19.70 1.44
C LEU A 181 21.89 21.12 1.48
N ARG A 182 21.26 21.50 2.60
CA ARG A 182 20.77 22.85 2.85
C ARG A 182 21.93 23.80 3.18
N PRO A 183 21.98 25.04 2.62
CA PRO A 183 22.96 26.03 3.06
C PRO A 183 22.75 26.39 4.55
N PRO A 184 23.82 26.58 5.33
CA PRO A 184 23.71 27.11 6.68
C PRO A 184 23.16 28.54 6.67
N PRO A 185 22.51 28.99 7.75
CA PRO A 185 22.14 30.40 7.91
C PRO A 185 23.38 31.30 7.78
N SER A 186 23.17 32.57 7.42
CA SER A 186 24.22 33.53 7.08
C SER A 186 25.32 33.70 8.15
N SER A 187 25.01 33.39 9.41
CA SER A 187 25.92 33.42 10.56
C SER A 187 26.93 32.25 10.65
N GLN A 188 26.82 31.19 9.83
CA GLN A 188 27.61 29.96 9.96
C GLN A 188 28.51 29.61 8.74
N ARG A 189 28.79 30.58 7.86
CA ARG A 189 29.49 30.33 6.57
C ARG A 189 30.97 29.91 6.64
N HIS A 190 31.58 29.76 7.82
CA HIS A 190 33.05 29.69 7.97
C HIS A 190 33.66 28.30 8.30
N HIS A 191 32.90 27.21 8.19
CA HIS A 191 33.45 25.86 8.39
C HIS A 191 33.43 25.01 7.12
N GLU A 192 34.54 25.02 6.40
CA GLU A 192 34.89 23.95 5.45
C GLU A 192 35.22 22.68 6.24
N GLY A 193 34.20 21.84 6.47
CA GLY A 193 34.34 20.54 7.11
C GLY A 193 34.59 19.41 6.12
N TRP A 194 34.93 18.22 6.61
CA TRP A 194 35.15 16.98 5.84
C TRP A 194 34.09 16.67 4.76
N TRP A 195 32.86 17.17 4.95
CA TRP A 195 31.76 17.03 4.00
C TRP A 195 32.02 17.70 2.64
N SER A 196 32.71 18.86 2.57
CA SER A 196 33.02 19.49 1.28
C SER A 196 33.92 18.58 0.44
N CYS A 197 35.01 18.08 1.02
CA CYS A 197 35.90 17.13 0.34
C CYS A 197 35.17 15.84 -0.12
N LEU A 198 34.26 15.30 0.69
CA LEU A 198 33.48 14.10 0.28
C LEU A 198 32.47 14.44 -0.82
N LYS A 199 31.82 15.60 -0.75
CA LYS A 199 30.91 16.10 -1.79
C LYS A 199 31.66 16.24 -3.11
N ASP A 200 32.80 16.91 -3.12
CA ASP A 200 33.60 17.14 -4.32
C ASP A 200 34.12 15.83 -4.93
N ALA A 201 34.45 14.84 -4.09
CA ALA A 201 34.87 13.50 -4.54
C ALA A 201 33.74 12.64 -5.14
N LEU A 202 32.48 12.84 -4.72
CA LEU A 202 31.34 12.03 -5.16
C LEU A 202 30.51 12.68 -6.28
N LEU A 203 30.42 14.01 -6.31
CA LEU A 203 29.57 14.77 -7.22
C LEU A 203 30.36 15.65 -8.20
N GLY A 204 31.69 15.63 -8.10
CA GLY A 204 32.59 16.57 -8.76
C GLY A 204 32.74 17.86 -7.94
N PRO A 205 33.85 18.60 -8.10
CA PRO A 205 34.05 19.86 -7.41
C PRO A 205 32.90 20.81 -7.73
N SER A 206 32.26 21.37 -6.70
CA SER A 206 31.36 22.49 -6.93
C SER A 206 32.18 23.74 -7.22
N ASP A 207 32.60 23.92 -8.49
CA ASP A 207 32.78 25.26 -9.05
C ASP A 207 31.53 26.04 -8.66
N SER A 208 31.67 27.04 -7.77
CA SER A 208 30.54 27.89 -7.40
C SER A 208 30.24 28.80 -8.59
N PRO A 209 29.25 28.50 -9.46
CA PRO A 209 29.00 29.26 -10.66
C PRO A 209 28.03 30.41 -10.35
N TYR A 210 27.87 30.72 -9.06
CA TYR A 210 26.87 31.61 -8.52
C TYR A 210 27.56 32.90 -8.05
N PRO A 211 27.55 33.96 -8.89
CA PRO A 211 27.44 35.30 -8.33
C PRO A 211 26.22 35.35 -7.39
N ALA A 212 26.23 36.27 -6.43
CA ALA A 212 25.18 36.43 -5.41
C ALA A 212 23.78 36.81 -5.95
N SER A 213 23.59 36.75 -7.27
CA SER A 213 22.40 37.11 -8.05
C SER A 213 21.63 35.90 -8.60
N SER A 214 21.82 34.69 -8.06
CA SER A 214 21.02 33.52 -8.47
C SER A 214 19.56 33.73 -8.01
N PRO A 215 18.52 33.53 -8.85
CA PRO A 215 17.14 33.93 -8.53
C PRO A 215 16.59 33.36 -7.22
N SER A 216 17.01 32.15 -6.85
CA SER A 216 16.65 31.49 -5.58
C SER A 216 17.20 32.17 -4.31
N TYR A 217 18.16 33.10 -4.42
CA TYR A 217 18.61 33.97 -3.33
C TYR A 217 17.92 35.34 -3.29
N LEU A 218 17.15 35.70 -4.32
CA LEU A 218 16.46 37.01 -4.41
C LEU A 218 15.06 37.01 -3.76
N LEU A 219 14.57 35.85 -3.32
CA LEU A 219 13.33 35.77 -2.54
C LEU A 219 13.54 36.25 -1.09
N PRO A 220 12.57 36.97 -0.47
CA PRO A 220 12.75 37.56 0.86
C PRO A 220 13.07 36.53 1.95
N GLN A 221 14.20 36.70 2.64
CA GLN A 221 14.71 35.73 3.61
C GLN A 221 13.76 35.50 4.81
N HIS A 222 12.96 36.50 5.18
CA HIS A 222 11.92 36.36 6.21
C HIS A 222 10.86 35.29 5.93
N GLY A 223 10.75 34.80 4.69
CA GLY A 223 9.88 33.67 4.32
C GLY A 223 10.57 32.31 4.31
N LEU A 224 11.90 32.22 4.37
CA LEU A 224 12.63 30.96 4.23
C LEU A 224 12.62 30.10 5.50
N ASP A 225 12.54 30.70 6.68
CA ASP A 225 12.51 29.99 7.96
C ASP A 225 11.13 29.36 8.20
N ASP A 226 10.05 30.15 8.07
CA ASP A 226 8.65 29.69 8.04
C ASP A 226 8.41 28.56 7.02
N TRP A 227 9.03 28.64 5.85
CA TRP A 227 8.96 27.60 4.82
C TRP A 227 9.67 26.30 5.24
N THR A 228 10.74 26.39 6.04
CA THR A 228 11.47 25.23 6.60
C THR A 228 10.60 24.42 7.53
N GLU A 229 9.92 25.12 8.44
CA GLU A 229 9.04 24.50 9.42
C GLU A 229 7.87 23.82 8.70
N LYS A 230 7.26 24.50 7.70
CA LYS A 230 6.21 23.92 6.84
C LYS A 230 6.67 22.66 6.10
N TRP A 231 7.87 22.67 5.50
CA TRP A 231 8.41 21.48 4.82
C TRP A 231 8.66 20.32 5.80
N LEU A 232 9.26 20.59 6.97
CA LEU A 232 9.49 19.57 7.99
C LEU A 232 8.18 19.02 8.57
N ILE A 233 7.15 19.86 8.76
CA ILE A 233 5.81 19.45 9.21
C ILE A 233 5.16 18.51 8.19
N GLN A 234 5.21 18.82 6.90
CA GLN A 234 4.70 17.95 5.83
C GLN A 234 5.50 16.64 5.70
N TYR A 235 6.82 16.69 5.90
CA TYR A 235 7.68 15.51 5.86
C TYR A 235 7.47 14.57 7.05
N ASN A 236 7.33 15.12 8.26
CA ASN A 236 7.05 14.36 9.46
C ASN A 236 5.63 13.78 9.46
N SER A 237 4.64 14.49 8.91
CA SER A 237 3.28 13.96 8.79
C SER A 237 3.19 12.84 7.75
N ALA A 238 3.88 12.97 6.62
CA ALA A 238 4.06 11.90 5.64
C ALA A 238 4.71 10.65 6.26
N LEU A 239 5.82 10.83 6.99
CA LEU A 239 6.48 9.75 7.71
C LEU A 239 5.56 9.09 8.74
N ALA A 240 4.80 9.88 9.50
CA ALA A 240 3.84 9.36 10.48
C ALA A 240 2.73 8.54 9.80
N SER A 241 2.15 9.04 8.70
CA SER A 241 1.13 8.33 7.92
C SER A 241 1.65 7.04 7.28
N ILE A 242 2.85 7.05 6.71
CA ILE A 242 3.48 5.85 6.13
C ILE A 242 3.81 4.84 7.22
N SER A 243 4.39 5.27 8.35
CA SER A 243 4.73 4.39 9.48
C SER A 243 3.49 3.76 10.12
N LEU A 244 2.45 4.57 10.34
CA LEU A 244 1.17 4.09 10.85
C LEU A 244 0.51 3.13 9.85
N MET A 245 0.65 3.34 8.54
CA MET A 245 0.13 2.41 7.55
C MET A 245 0.88 1.07 7.51
N VAL A 246 2.20 1.08 7.60
CA VAL A 246 3.01 -0.16 7.72
C VAL A 246 2.59 -0.93 8.97
N PHE A 247 2.41 -0.24 10.10
CA PHE A 247 1.92 -0.86 11.34
C PHE A 247 0.51 -1.44 11.20
N LEU A 248 -0.46 -0.67 10.66
CA LEU A 248 -1.84 -1.12 10.54
C LEU A 248 -2.01 -2.24 9.52
N GLY A 249 -1.25 -2.24 8.41
CA GLY A 249 -1.24 -3.35 7.45
C GLY A 249 -0.62 -4.62 8.03
N PHE A 250 0.42 -4.51 8.85
CA PHE A 250 0.98 -5.66 9.58
C PHE A 250 0.03 -6.16 10.68
N ALA A 251 -0.67 -5.26 11.37
CA ALA A 251 -1.73 -5.64 12.31
C ALA A 251 -2.90 -6.34 11.59
N ASP A 252 -3.23 -5.94 10.37
CA ASP A 252 -4.27 -6.59 9.55
C ASP A 252 -3.86 -8.02 9.15
N ASP A 253 -2.65 -8.19 8.62
CA ASP A 253 -2.09 -9.52 8.29
C ASP A 253 -2.07 -10.48 9.50
N VAL A 254 -1.75 -9.97 10.70
CA VAL A 254 -1.66 -10.77 11.94
C VAL A 254 -3.03 -11.08 12.54
N LEU A 255 -4.04 -10.23 12.33
CA LEU A 255 -5.34 -10.31 13.02
C LEU A 255 -6.52 -10.70 12.12
N ASP A 256 -6.34 -10.83 10.78
CA ASP A 256 -7.38 -11.06 9.76
C ASP A 256 -8.59 -10.11 9.95
N ILE A 257 -8.32 -8.79 9.92
CA ILE A 257 -9.30 -7.79 10.35
C ILE A 257 -10.52 -7.78 9.40
N PRO A 258 -11.76 -7.70 9.91
CA PRO A 258 -12.96 -7.67 9.07
C PRO A 258 -12.95 -6.55 8.03
N TRP A 259 -13.37 -6.88 6.80
CA TRP A 259 -13.33 -6.01 5.62
C TRP A 259 -13.90 -4.60 5.80
N ARG A 260 -14.85 -4.40 6.72
CA ARG A 260 -15.44 -3.08 7.02
C ARG A 260 -14.40 -2.14 7.63
N THR A 261 -13.54 -2.67 8.50
CA THR A 261 -12.48 -1.91 9.16
C THR A 261 -11.31 -1.62 8.21
N LYS A 262 -11.08 -2.44 7.18
CA LYS A 262 -10.08 -2.20 6.13
C LYS A 262 -10.26 -0.85 5.37
N LEU A 263 -11.44 -0.25 5.41
CA LEU A 263 -11.69 1.12 4.92
C LEU A 263 -11.39 2.21 5.97
N VAL A 264 -11.45 1.87 7.25
CA VAL A 264 -11.18 2.77 8.40
C VAL A 264 -9.68 2.89 8.65
N LEU A 265 -8.89 1.83 8.50
CA LEU A 265 -7.44 1.85 8.76
C LEU A 265 -6.71 2.95 7.92
N PRO A 266 -6.96 3.10 6.60
CA PRO A 266 -6.38 4.19 5.82
C PRO A 266 -6.95 5.56 6.17
N THR A 267 -8.22 5.65 6.55
CA THR A 267 -8.82 6.90 7.02
C THR A 267 -8.09 7.44 8.25
N VAL A 268 -7.86 6.59 9.27
CA VAL A 268 -7.12 6.97 10.49
C VAL A 268 -5.66 7.30 10.17
N ALA A 269 -5.00 6.51 9.33
CA ALA A 269 -3.61 6.74 8.95
C ALA A 269 -3.39 8.01 8.11
N THR A 270 -4.43 8.58 7.50
CA THR A 270 -4.33 9.82 6.71
C THR A 270 -4.38 11.08 7.58
N LEU A 271 -4.85 10.99 8.83
CA LEU A 271 -5.06 12.15 9.71
C LEU A 271 -3.83 13.07 9.89
N PRO A 272 -2.58 12.56 10.04
CA PRO A 272 -1.39 13.42 10.11
C PRO A 272 -1.24 14.32 8.88
N ILE A 273 -1.45 13.79 7.68
CA ILE A 273 -1.35 14.57 6.42
C ILE A 273 -2.44 15.62 6.36
N ILE A 274 -3.69 15.30 6.75
CA ILE A 274 -4.79 16.28 6.77
C ILE A 274 -4.48 17.44 7.72
N ALA A 275 -3.94 17.14 8.91
CA ALA A 275 -3.56 18.15 9.90
C ALA A 275 -2.37 19.03 9.44
N ALA A 276 -1.48 18.49 8.61
CA ALA A 276 -0.30 19.17 8.08
C ALA A 276 -0.49 19.80 6.69
N TYR A 277 -1.66 19.63 6.06
CA TYR A 277 -1.90 20.11 4.70
C TYR A 277 -2.11 21.63 4.67
N THR A 278 -1.09 22.36 4.23
CA THR A 278 -1.10 23.82 4.07
C THR A 278 -1.31 24.27 2.62
N GLY A 279 -1.74 23.35 1.74
CA GLY A 279 -2.00 23.65 0.33
C GLY A 279 -3.38 24.25 0.09
N SER A 280 -3.64 24.67 -1.14
CA SER A 280 -4.98 25.12 -1.56
C SER A 280 -6.00 23.98 -1.45
N THR A 281 -7.20 24.28 -0.97
CA THR A 281 -8.40 23.43 -1.07
C THR A 281 -9.23 23.73 -2.33
N ALA A 282 -8.82 24.74 -3.11
CA ALA A 282 -9.49 25.13 -4.33
C ALA A 282 -8.98 24.37 -5.55
N ILE A 283 -9.92 23.90 -6.38
CA ILE A 283 -9.64 23.18 -7.63
C ILE A 283 -9.90 24.08 -8.85
N LEU A 284 -9.08 23.91 -9.89
CA LEU A 284 -9.32 24.55 -11.17
C LEU A 284 -10.38 23.75 -11.95
N ILE A 285 -11.40 24.44 -12.44
CA ILE A 285 -12.42 23.84 -13.30
C ILE A 285 -11.86 23.71 -14.73
N PRO A 286 -11.94 22.52 -15.37
CA PRO A 286 -11.52 22.31 -16.76
C PRO A 286 -12.26 23.26 -17.72
N LEU A 287 -11.59 23.78 -18.75
CA LEU A 287 -12.17 24.78 -19.66
C LEU A 287 -13.59 24.43 -20.18
N PRO A 288 -13.88 23.19 -20.65
CA PRO A 288 -15.22 22.82 -21.13
C PRO A 288 -16.34 22.87 -20.07
N LEU A 289 -16.00 22.99 -18.79
CA LEU A 289 -16.94 23.04 -17.67
C LEU A 289 -17.06 24.45 -17.05
N ARG A 290 -16.19 25.40 -17.41
CA ARG A 290 -16.17 26.74 -16.79
C ARG A 290 -17.47 27.51 -17.06
N ASP A 291 -18.01 27.42 -18.28
CA ASP A 291 -19.25 28.10 -18.66
C ASP A 291 -20.48 27.53 -17.93
N LEU A 292 -20.47 26.22 -17.61
CA LEU A 292 -21.53 25.54 -16.86
C LEU A 292 -21.47 25.86 -15.35
N VAL A 293 -20.27 25.99 -14.79
CA VAL A 293 -20.04 26.22 -13.36
C VAL A 293 -19.98 27.72 -13.02
N GLY A 294 -19.81 28.59 -14.02
CA GLY A 294 -19.77 30.05 -13.86
C GLY A 294 -18.48 30.61 -13.25
N CYS A 295 -17.46 29.77 -13.04
CA CYS A 295 -16.17 30.18 -12.47
C CYS A 295 -15.01 29.28 -12.93
N SER A 296 -13.79 29.80 -12.83
CA SER A 296 -12.55 29.08 -13.16
C SER A 296 -11.96 28.29 -11.99
N LEU A 297 -12.24 28.70 -10.75
CA LEU A 297 -11.68 28.16 -9.52
C LEU A 297 -12.80 27.98 -8.49
N VAL A 298 -12.90 26.80 -7.89
CA VAL A 298 -13.89 26.48 -6.84
C VAL A 298 -13.16 26.05 -5.58
N ASP A 299 -13.36 26.76 -4.46
CA ASP A 299 -12.93 26.27 -3.15
C ASP A 299 -13.87 25.17 -2.64
N LEU A 300 -13.29 24.00 -2.37
CA LEU A 300 -14.01 22.84 -1.85
C LEU A 300 -13.90 22.71 -0.32
N GLY A 301 -12.98 23.44 0.33
CA GLY A 301 -12.74 23.38 1.77
C GLY A 301 -12.65 21.95 2.31
N VAL A 302 -13.59 21.59 3.21
CA VAL A 302 -13.68 20.25 3.82
C VAL A 302 -13.90 19.13 2.78
N LEU A 303 -14.56 19.39 1.65
CA LEU A 303 -14.73 18.39 0.59
C LEU A 303 -13.39 18.01 -0.06
N TYR A 304 -12.42 18.94 -0.11
CA TYR A 304 -11.05 18.63 -0.56
C TYR A 304 -10.33 17.71 0.43
N GLN A 305 -10.53 17.92 1.74
CA GLN A 305 -9.96 17.04 2.77
C GLN A 305 -10.56 15.63 2.71
N ILE A 306 -11.88 15.51 2.48
CA ILE A 306 -12.55 14.22 2.23
C ILE A 306 -11.98 13.56 0.97
N PHE A 307 -11.77 14.32 -0.12
CA PHE A 307 -11.12 13.81 -1.33
C PHE A 307 -9.71 13.26 -1.05
N MET A 308 -8.86 13.96 -0.27
CA MET A 308 -7.53 13.47 0.12
C MET A 308 -7.62 12.13 0.88
N VAL A 309 -8.54 12.01 1.84
CA VAL A 309 -8.80 10.74 2.55
C VAL A 309 -9.24 9.63 1.59
N LEU A 310 -10.17 9.93 0.67
CA LEU A 310 -10.65 8.96 -0.31
C LEU A 310 -9.55 8.52 -1.29
N VAL A 311 -8.62 9.41 -1.68
CA VAL A 311 -7.44 9.04 -2.49
C VAL A 311 -6.56 8.04 -1.76
N VAL A 312 -6.26 8.25 -0.46
CA VAL A 312 -5.47 7.28 0.31
C VAL A 312 -6.20 5.94 0.46
N VAL A 313 -7.48 5.96 0.87
CA VAL A 313 -8.32 4.76 1.01
C VAL A 313 -8.41 3.99 -0.32
N PHE A 314 -8.51 4.71 -1.44
CA PHE A 314 -8.50 4.12 -2.77
C PHE A 314 -7.14 3.52 -3.11
N CYS A 315 -6.02 4.24 -2.97
CA CYS A 315 -4.70 3.74 -3.35
C CYS A 315 -4.29 2.47 -2.57
N THR A 316 -4.56 2.40 -1.26
CA THR A 316 -4.24 1.22 -0.43
C THR A 316 -5.09 0.00 -0.83
N ASN A 317 -6.42 0.17 -0.89
CA ASN A 317 -7.33 -0.93 -1.16
C ASN A 317 -7.32 -1.37 -2.63
N SER A 318 -7.08 -0.46 -3.58
CA SER A 318 -7.14 -0.76 -5.02
C SER A 318 -5.97 -1.61 -5.52
N ILE A 319 -4.76 -1.40 -4.98
CA ILE A 319 -3.64 -2.33 -5.14
C ILE A 319 -3.99 -3.69 -4.52
N ASN A 320 -4.58 -3.68 -3.32
CA ASN A 320 -4.90 -4.91 -2.61
C ASN A 320 -5.97 -5.80 -3.30
N ILE A 321 -6.95 -5.19 -3.98
CA ILE A 321 -7.95 -5.96 -4.76
C ILE A 321 -7.49 -6.30 -6.18
N LEU A 322 -6.34 -5.78 -6.64
CA LEU A 322 -5.68 -6.15 -7.91
C LEU A 322 -4.44 -7.00 -7.61
N ALA A 323 -4.66 -8.10 -6.88
CA ALA A 323 -3.63 -8.95 -6.28
C ALA A 323 -3.84 -10.43 -6.61
N GLY A 324 -2.92 -11.26 -6.12
CA GLY A 324 -3.02 -12.71 -6.14
C GLY A 324 -2.47 -13.37 -7.40
N LEU A 325 -1.48 -12.77 -8.05
CA LEU A 325 -0.56 -13.43 -8.97
C LEU A 325 0.87 -13.12 -8.53
N ASN A 326 1.75 -14.11 -8.59
CA ASN A 326 3.13 -14.02 -8.12
C ASN A 326 3.95 -12.87 -8.79
N GLY A 327 4.04 -11.73 -8.10
CA GLY A 327 4.73 -10.51 -8.55
C GLY A 327 3.83 -9.33 -8.94
N LEU A 328 2.50 -9.45 -8.88
CA LEU A 328 1.58 -8.45 -9.43
C LEU A 328 1.48 -7.18 -8.56
N GLU A 329 1.42 -7.31 -7.24
CA GLU A 329 1.25 -6.21 -6.29
C GLU A 329 2.50 -5.33 -6.28
N ALA A 330 3.68 -5.95 -6.19
CA ALA A 330 4.95 -5.26 -6.24
C ALA A 330 5.26 -4.74 -7.66
N GLY A 331 4.94 -5.51 -8.70
CA GLY A 331 5.16 -5.13 -10.10
C GLY A 331 4.35 -3.91 -10.53
N GLN A 332 3.04 -3.88 -10.23
CA GLN A 332 2.20 -2.72 -10.59
C GLN A 332 2.65 -1.46 -9.83
N THR A 333 3.02 -1.61 -8.55
CA THR A 333 3.57 -0.52 -7.72
C THR A 333 4.84 0.04 -8.35
N LEU A 334 5.76 -0.82 -8.79
CA LEU A 334 7.04 -0.40 -9.39
C LEU A 334 6.83 0.41 -10.68
N ILE A 335 5.88 0.00 -11.53
CA ILE A 335 5.56 0.71 -12.78
C ILE A 335 4.90 2.08 -12.50
N ILE A 336 3.99 2.14 -11.52
CA ILE A 336 3.36 3.41 -11.10
C ILE A 336 4.41 4.34 -10.47
N ALA A 337 5.28 3.82 -9.60
CA ALA A 337 6.36 4.60 -8.98
C ALA A 337 7.38 5.10 -10.02
N GLY A 338 7.71 4.28 -11.03
CA GLY A 338 8.52 4.71 -12.18
C GLY A 338 7.88 5.83 -13.00
N ALA A 339 6.56 5.76 -13.23
CA ALA A 339 5.80 6.84 -13.87
C ALA A 339 5.78 8.12 -13.01
N VAL A 340 5.62 8.01 -11.69
CA VAL A 340 5.72 9.15 -10.76
C VAL A 340 7.13 9.77 -10.80
N LEU A 341 8.20 8.96 -10.84
CA LEU A 341 9.56 9.48 -10.98
C LEU A 341 9.80 10.19 -12.33
N LEU A 342 9.33 9.63 -13.45
CA LEU A 342 9.39 10.31 -14.74
C LEU A 342 8.65 11.65 -14.69
N PHE A 343 7.48 11.68 -14.06
CA PHE A 343 6.68 12.90 -13.93
C PHE A 343 7.39 13.96 -13.06
N ASN A 344 7.96 13.58 -11.92
CA ASN A 344 8.74 14.48 -11.07
C ASN A 344 9.99 15.00 -11.79
N VAL A 345 10.78 14.11 -12.44
CA VAL A 345 12.00 14.50 -13.17
C VAL A 345 11.67 15.45 -14.30
N THR A 346 10.68 15.16 -15.15
CA THR A 346 10.30 16.04 -16.27
C THR A 346 9.82 17.41 -15.80
N LYS A 347 9.07 17.46 -14.68
CA LYS A 347 8.66 18.71 -14.05
C LYS A 347 9.84 19.52 -13.51
N LEU A 348 10.75 18.87 -12.79
CA LEU A 348 11.94 19.51 -12.24
C LEU A 348 12.88 20.02 -13.35
N SER A 349 13.12 19.23 -14.40
CA SER A 349 13.88 19.67 -15.58
C SER A 349 13.26 20.93 -16.21
N SER A 350 11.93 20.99 -16.32
CA SER A 350 11.25 22.16 -16.90
C SER A 350 11.38 23.44 -16.05
N ILE A 351 11.46 23.30 -14.72
CA ILE A 351 11.60 24.44 -13.79
C ILE A 351 13.06 24.90 -13.68
N VAL A 352 14.01 23.97 -13.61
CA VAL A 352 15.46 24.27 -13.56
C VAL A 352 15.96 24.91 -14.88
N ALA A 353 15.22 24.76 -15.98
CA ALA A 353 15.50 25.42 -17.25
C ALA A 353 15.02 26.89 -17.33
N LEU A 354 14.21 27.38 -16.39
CA LEU A 354 13.70 28.75 -16.40
C LEU A 354 14.80 29.77 -16.08
N PRO A 355 14.83 30.94 -16.75
CA PRO A 355 15.81 32.00 -16.46
C PRO A 355 15.54 32.71 -15.13
N GLU A 356 14.26 32.82 -14.75
CA GLU A 356 13.76 33.43 -13.53
C GLU A 356 12.69 32.51 -12.91
N LEU A 357 12.58 32.51 -11.59
CA LEU A 357 11.68 31.63 -10.82
C LEU A 357 10.66 32.48 -10.08
N THR A 358 9.37 32.19 -10.28
CA THR A 358 8.32 32.75 -9.42
C THR A 358 8.21 31.98 -8.10
N LEU A 359 7.49 32.55 -7.13
CA LEU A 359 7.18 31.85 -5.87
C LEU A 359 6.37 30.56 -6.09
N GLU A 360 5.58 30.49 -7.16
CA GLU A 360 4.81 29.28 -7.49
C GLU A 360 5.70 28.20 -8.11
N ASP A 361 6.63 28.57 -8.99
CA ASP A 361 7.61 27.61 -9.55
C ASP A 361 8.45 26.95 -8.45
N VAL A 362 8.82 27.72 -7.42
CA VAL A 362 9.51 27.20 -6.21
C VAL A 362 8.63 26.20 -5.45
N ARG A 363 7.35 26.52 -5.21
CA ARG A 363 6.40 25.60 -4.55
C ARG A 363 6.23 24.29 -5.34
N VAL A 364 6.07 24.39 -6.66
CA VAL A 364 5.90 23.23 -7.55
C VAL A 364 7.19 22.40 -7.61
N ARG A 365 8.37 23.03 -7.71
CA ARG A 365 9.67 22.35 -7.62
C ARG A 365 9.77 21.55 -6.34
N ASP A 366 9.47 22.17 -5.20
CA ASP A 366 9.68 21.58 -3.90
C ASP A 366 8.69 20.44 -3.60
N ALA A 367 7.45 20.54 -4.11
CA ALA A 367 6.47 19.45 -4.10
C ALA A 367 6.93 18.24 -4.94
N HIS A 368 7.56 18.46 -6.11
CA HIS A 368 8.12 17.38 -6.93
C HIS A 368 9.41 16.78 -6.33
N LEU A 369 10.26 17.58 -5.68
CA LEU A 369 11.41 17.07 -4.92
C LEU A 369 10.96 16.21 -3.76
N PHE A 370 10.01 16.70 -2.95
CA PHE A 370 9.38 15.94 -1.86
C PHE A 370 8.89 14.58 -2.36
N SER A 371 8.10 14.58 -3.44
CA SER A 371 7.59 13.36 -4.05
C SER A 371 8.68 12.41 -4.56
N ALA A 372 9.76 12.94 -5.15
CA ALA A 372 10.91 12.14 -5.56
C ALA A 372 11.61 11.47 -4.36
N TYR A 373 11.76 12.18 -3.23
CA TYR A 373 12.39 11.65 -2.02
C TYR A 373 11.61 10.51 -1.35
N ILE A 374 10.28 10.49 -1.49
CA ILE A 374 9.43 9.36 -1.04
C ILE A 374 9.44 8.21 -2.07
N THR A 375 9.46 8.53 -3.36
CA THR A 375 9.28 7.54 -4.44
C THR A 375 10.58 6.81 -4.82
N LEU A 376 11.75 7.45 -4.71
CA LEU A 376 13.05 6.81 -4.99
C LEU A 376 13.32 5.61 -4.04
N PRO A 377 13.16 5.73 -2.71
CA PRO A 377 13.26 4.59 -1.81
C PRO A 377 12.17 3.54 -2.07
N LEU A 378 10.96 3.94 -2.47
CA LEU A 378 9.86 3.01 -2.77
C LEU A 378 10.24 2.08 -3.93
N VAL A 379 10.71 2.65 -5.04
CA VAL A 379 11.23 1.90 -6.19
C VAL A 379 12.31 0.91 -5.76
N ALA A 380 13.26 1.34 -4.91
CA ALA A 380 14.36 0.50 -4.46
C ALA A 380 13.90 -0.68 -3.59
N VAL A 381 13.06 -0.46 -2.58
CA VAL A 381 12.58 -1.56 -1.71
C VAL A 381 11.63 -2.50 -2.46
N THR A 382 10.79 -1.98 -3.36
CA THR A 382 9.89 -2.78 -4.20
C THR A 382 10.67 -3.64 -5.21
N ALA A 383 11.73 -3.09 -5.83
CA ALA A 383 12.61 -3.87 -6.69
C ALA A 383 13.34 -4.99 -5.92
N ALA A 384 13.78 -4.73 -4.68
CA ALA A 384 14.36 -5.76 -3.82
C ALA A 384 13.34 -6.85 -3.46
N LEU A 385 12.09 -6.49 -3.16
CA LEU A 385 11.00 -7.44 -2.88
C LEU A 385 10.66 -8.31 -4.09
N LEU A 386 10.60 -7.74 -5.29
CA LEU A 386 10.34 -8.47 -6.53
C LEU A 386 11.36 -9.59 -6.80
N LEU A 387 12.62 -9.46 -6.37
CA LEU A 387 13.61 -10.54 -6.48
C LEU A 387 13.27 -11.80 -5.64
N PHE A 388 12.33 -11.71 -4.71
CA PHE A 388 11.81 -12.84 -3.95
C PHE A 388 10.34 -13.14 -4.28
N ASN A 389 9.55 -12.12 -4.63
CA ASN A 389 8.12 -12.22 -4.86
C ASN A 389 7.71 -12.49 -6.32
N TYR A 390 8.51 -12.13 -7.35
CA TYR A 390 8.16 -12.45 -8.73
C TYR A 390 8.21 -13.96 -9.02
N TYR A 391 7.38 -14.43 -9.96
CA TYR A 391 7.15 -15.84 -10.26
C TYR A 391 8.45 -16.67 -10.43
N PRO A 392 8.54 -17.88 -9.82
CA PRO A 392 7.66 -18.40 -8.77
C PRO A 392 8.03 -17.74 -7.43
N SER A 393 7.05 -17.29 -6.64
CA SER A 393 7.32 -16.58 -5.39
C SER A 393 8.02 -17.48 -4.35
N ARG A 394 8.90 -16.85 -3.56
CA ARG A 394 9.44 -17.38 -2.29
C ARG A 394 8.96 -16.62 -1.06
N VAL A 395 8.26 -15.50 -1.28
CA VAL A 395 7.63 -14.67 -0.24
C VAL A 395 6.34 -14.04 -0.77
N PHE A 396 5.35 -13.89 0.09
CA PHE A 396 4.15 -13.07 -0.16
C PHE A 396 4.25 -11.71 0.52
N VAL A 397 3.66 -10.70 -0.13
CA VAL A 397 3.82 -9.30 0.26
C VAL A 397 2.95 -8.94 1.48
N GLY A 398 1.78 -9.58 1.61
CA GLY A 398 0.76 -9.30 2.63
C GLY A 398 0.02 -7.98 2.42
N ASP A 399 -1.08 -7.79 3.15
CA ASP A 399 -1.79 -6.52 3.25
C ASP A 399 -0.83 -5.42 3.73
N THR A 400 0.17 -5.76 4.57
CA THR A 400 1.27 -4.85 4.96
C THR A 400 1.86 -4.10 3.77
N TYR A 401 2.16 -4.78 2.67
CA TYR A 401 2.79 -4.16 1.50
C TYR A 401 1.81 -3.31 0.69
N THR A 402 0.61 -3.82 0.42
CA THR A 402 -0.37 -3.14 -0.45
C THR A 402 -0.84 -1.84 0.19
N TYR A 403 -0.98 -1.86 1.52
CA TYR A 403 -1.26 -0.70 2.36
C TYR A 403 -0.09 0.29 2.36
N PHE A 404 1.12 -0.17 2.66
CA PHE A 404 2.36 0.62 2.60
C PHE A 404 2.52 1.34 1.24
N ALA A 405 2.47 0.59 0.14
CA ALA A 405 2.67 1.08 -1.22
C ALA A 405 1.59 2.10 -1.62
N GLY A 406 0.32 1.79 -1.33
CA GLY A 406 -0.80 2.69 -1.62
C GLY A 406 -0.72 4.00 -0.85
N MET A 407 -0.34 3.97 0.43
CA MET A 407 -0.10 5.18 1.22
C MET A 407 1.08 5.97 0.66
N ALA A 408 2.27 5.36 0.46
CA ALA A 408 3.45 6.07 -0.04
C ALA A 408 3.21 6.76 -1.40
N LEU A 409 2.47 6.13 -2.30
CA LEU A 409 2.04 6.73 -3.57
C LEU A 409 1.03 7.87 -3.36
N ALA A 410 0.01 7.67 -2.52
CA ALA A 410 -0.99 8.70 -2.24
C ALA A 410 -0.38 9.95 -1.56
N VAL A 411 0.49 9.77 -0.56
CA VAL A 411 1.27 10.86 0.07
C VAL A 411 2.05 11.64 -1.00
N SER A 412 2.76 10.92 -1.87
CA SER A 412 3.55 11.51 -2.96
C SER A 412 2.70 12.33 -3.93
N GLY A 413 1.46 11.93 -4.22
CA GLY A 413 0.54 12.68 -5.08
C GLY A 413 -0.20 13.82 -4.37
N ILE A 414 -0.52 13.69 -3.09
CA ILE A 414 -1.24 14.71 -2.30
C ILE A 414 -0.31 15.88 -1.98
N LEU A 415 0.83 15.61 -1.34
CA LEU A 415 1.83 16.64 -0.99
C LEU A 415 2.67 17.07 -2.21
N GLY A 416 2.71 16.24 -3.25
CA GLY A 416 3.22 16.64 -4.57
C GLY A 416 2.24 17.51 -5.39
N HIS A 417 1.00 17.73 -4.92
CA HIS A 417 -0.06 18.45 -5.63
C HIS A 417 -0.37 17.93 -7.04
N PHE A 418 -0.27 16.61 -7.25
CA PHE A 418 -0.57 15.95 -8.53
C PHE A 418 -1.49 14.72 -8.41
N SER A 419 -2.28 14.60 -7.34
CA SER A 419 -3.21 13.48 -7.09
C SER A 419 -4.08 13.09 -8.31
N GLU A 420 -4.56 14.04 -9.11
CA GLU A 420 -5.22 13.78 -10.41
C GLU A 420 -4.36 12.94 -11.37
N THR A 421 -3.09 13.31 -11.54
CA THR A 421 -2.13 12.60 -12.40
C THR A 421 -1.76 11.24 -11.84
N LEU A 422 -1.67 11.12 -10.51
CA LEU A 422 -1.53 9.82 -9.85
C LEU A 422 -2.72 8.90 -10.17
N LEU A 423 -3.96 9.41 -10.09
CA LEU A 423 -5.15 8.62 -10.43
C LEU A 423 -5.17 8.18 -11.89
N VAL A 424 -4.61 8.97 -12.83
CA VAL A 424 -4.41 8.54 -14.22
C VAL A 424 -3.41 7.38 -14.33
N PHE A 425 -2.34 7.36 -13.53
CA PHE A 425 -1.45 6.19 -13.46
C PHE A 425 -2.12 4.96 -12.79
N PHE A 426 -3.14 5.17 -11.96
CA PHE A 426 -3.97 4.12 -11.36
C PHE A 426 -5.12 3.62 -12.26
N ILE A 427 -5.14 3.91 -13.57
CA ILE A 427 -6.23 3.46 -14.48
C ILE A 427 -6.55 1.95 -14.37
N PRO A 428 -5.57 1.01 -14.36
CA PRO A 428 -5.89 -0.42 -14.19
C PRO A 428 -6.55 -0.76 -12.85
N GLN A 429 -6.15 -0.09 -11.78
CA GLN A 429 -6.71 -0.22 -10.45
C GLN A 429 -8.13 0.35 -10.40
N ILE A 430 -8.37 1.50 -11.06
CA ILE A 430 -9.71 2.10 -11.22
C ILE A 430 -10.62 1.14 -11.99
N ILE A 431 -10.17 0.60 -13.13
CA ILE A 431 -10.93 -0.39 -13.92
C ILE A 431 -11.24 -1.62 -13.08
N ASN A 432 -10.25 -2.17 -12.36
CA ASN A 432 -10.45 -3.34 -11.50
C ASN A 432 -11.42 -3.06 -10.34
N PHE A 433 -11.35 -1.87 -9.73
CA PHE A 433 -12.24 -1.44 -8.66
C PHE A 433 -13.67 -1.29 -9.16
N VAL A 434 -13.90 -0.49 -10.20
CA VAL A 434 -15.23 -0.25 -10.80
C VAL A 434 -15.85 -1.57 -11.29
N TYR A 435 -15.06 -2.44 -11.93
CA TYR A 435 -15.54 -3.76 -12.34
C TYR A 435 -15.85 -4.67 -11.13
N SER A 436 -15.06 -4.58 -10.06
CA SER A 436 -15.30 -5.32 -8.80
C SER A 436 -16.50 -4.81 -8.00
N THR A 437 -16.93 -3.55 -8.17
CA THR A 437 -17.95 -2.88 -7.34
C THR A 437 -19.19 -3.75 -7.06
N PRO A 438 -19.85 -4.41 -8.03
CA PRO A 438 -21.03 -5.24 -7.75
C PRO A 438 -20.75 -6.41 -6.79
N GLN A 439 -19.53 -6.97 -6.81
CA GLN A 439 -19.10 -7.98 -5.84
C GLN A 439 -18.71 -7.38 -4.48
N LEU A 440 -18.01 -6.24 -4.47
CA LEU A 440 -17.57 -5.61 -3.22
C LEU A 440 -18.77 -5.16 -2.37
N PHE A 441 -19.77 -4.53 -2.99
CA PHE A 441 -21.01 -4.13 -2.34
C PHE A 441 -22.04 -5.27 -2.18
N LYS A 442 -21.66 -6.52 -2.48
CA LYS A 442 -22.50 -7.74 -2.35
C LYS A 442 -23.83 -7.70 -3.13
N VAL A 443 -23.90 -6.90 -4.19
CA VAL A 443 -25.02 -6.88 -5.15
C VAL A 443 -25.07 -8.21 -5.94
N VAL A 444 -23.91 -8.82 -6.19
CA VAL A 444 -23.77 -10.18 -6.72
C VAL A 444 -22.85 -11.03 -5.82
N PRO A 445 -22.92 -12.37 -5.87
CA PRO A 445 -22.11 -13.24 -5.03
C PRO A 445 -20.61 -12.96 -5.10
N CYS A 446 -19.99 -12.78 -3.94
CA CYS A 446 -18.58 -12.43 -3.81
C CYS A 446 -17.87 -13.42 -2.88
N PRO A 447 -17.16 -14.43 -3.42
CA PRO A 447 -16.43 -15.41 -2.63
C PRO A 447 -15.23 -14.78 -1.89
N ARG A 448 -14.69 -15.46 -0.87
CA ARG A 448 -13.51 -15.00 -0.10
C ARG A 448 -12.28 -14.82 -1.01
N HIS A 449 -12.02 -15.78 -1.89
CA HIS A 449 -10.96 -15.69 -2.90
C HIS A 449 -11.59 -15.54 -4.28
N ARG A 450 -11.15 -14.53 -5.05
CA ARG A 450 -11.59 -14.26 -6.43
C ARG A 450 -10.50 -14.58 -7.46
N LEU A 451 -9.50 -15.37 -7.06
CA LEU A 451 -8.36 -15.80 -7.86
C LEU A 451 -8.80 -16.69 -9.03
N PRO A 452 -7.98 -16.82 -10.10
CA PRO A 452 -8.25 -17.78 -11.18
C PRO A 452 -8.19 -19.23 -10.70
N VAL A 453 -8.65 -20.16 -11.54
CA VAL A 453 -8.60 -21.61 -11.27
C VAL A 453 -7.36 -22.18 -11.97
N TYR A 454 -6.49 -22.86 -11.22
CA TYR A 454 -5.34 -23.58 -11.78
C TYR A 454 -5.73 -24.97 -12.26
N ASP A 455 -5.42 -25.28 -13.52
CA ASP A 455 -5.48 -26.62 -14.07
C ASP A 455 -4.11 -27.30 -13.97
N ARG A 456 -4.09 -28.51 -13.41
CA ARG A 456 -2.86 -29.30 -13.19
C ARG A 456 -2.40 -30.04 -14.43
N GLU A 457 -3.31 -30.39 -15.34
CA GLU A 457 -2.97 -31.16 -16.55
C GLU A 457 -2.26 -30.26 -17.58
N THR A 458 -2.79 -29.05 -17.78
CA THR A 458 -2.20 -28.07 -18.70
C THR A 458 -1.20 -27.10 -18.05
N GLY A 459 -1.25 -26.94 -16.73
CA GLY A 459 -0.45 -25.94 -16.00
C GLY A 459 -0.92 -24.50 -16.21
N LEU A 460 -2.15 -24.30 -16.71
CA LEU A 460 -2.70 -22.99 -17.07
C LEU A 460 -3.70 -22.46 -16.03
N LEU A 461 -3.89 -21.15 -16.02
CA LEU A 461 -4.92 -20.46 -15.25
C LEU A 461 -6.16 -20.21 -16.10
N HIS A 462 -7.32 -20.56 -15.56
CA HIS A 462 -8.64 -20.41 -16.17
C HIS A 462 -9.48 -19.36 -15.43
N PRO A 463 -10.41 -18.65 -16.13
CA PRO A 463 -11.30 -17.69 -15.48
C PRO A 463 -12.14 -18.32 -14.38
N SER A 464 -12.09 -17.77 -13.16
CA SER A 464 -12.90 -18.30 -12.05
C SER A 464 -14.35 -17.84 -12.09
N ARG A 465 -15.23 -18.71 -11.62
CA ARG A 465 -16.69 -18.49 -11.58
C ARG A 465 -17.19 -18.20 -10.17
N ARG A 466 -18.36 -17.57 -10.12
CA ARG A 466 -19.19 -17.29 -8.96
C ARG A 466 -20.22 -18.39 -8.78
N GLN A 467 -20.89 -18.39 -7.63
CA GLN A 467 -21.96 -19.34 -7.30
C GLN A 467 -23.20 -19.22 -8.20
N ASP A 468 -23.44 -18.05 -8.81
CA ASP A 468 -24.53 -17.80 -9.76
C ASP A 468 -24.17 -18.17 -11.21
N GLY A 469 -23.07 -18.90 -11.44
CA GLY A 469 -22.58 -19.30 -12.76
C GLY A 469 -21.85 -18.20 -13.54
N GLY A 470 -21.96 -16.93 -13.11
CA GLY A 470 -21.22 -15.80 -13.68
C GLY A 470 -19.71 -15.87 -13.41
N TYR A 471 -18.92 -15.04 -14.09
CA TYR A 471 -17.48 -14.92 -13.82
C TYR A 471 -17.21 -14.00 -12.63
N ASN A 472 -16.10 -14.22 -11.92
CA ASN A 472 -15.60 -13.26 -10.95
C ASN A 472 -15.27 -11.93 -11.64
N LEU A 473 -15.64 -10.82 -10.97
CA LEU A 473 -15.51 -9.48 -11.52
C LEU A 473 -14.21 -8.86 -11.01
N ASN A 474 -13.10 -9.22 -11.65
CA ASN A 474 -11.79 -8.58 -11.47
C ASN A 474 -11.00 -8.62 -12.78
N LEU A 475 -9.97 -7.78 -12.87
CA LEU A 475 -9.16 -7.60 -14.07
C LEU A 475 -8.38 -8.87 -14.44
N VAL A 476 -7.92 -9.65 -13.44
CA VAL A 476 -7.24 -10.94 -13.64
C VAL A 476 -8.13 -11.93 -14.39
N THR A 477 -9.37 -12.10 -13.94
CA THR A 477 -10.38 -12.96 -14.57
C THR A 477 -10.81 -12.42 -15.92
N LEU A 478 -10.92 -11.08 -16.07
CA LEU A 478 -11.24 -10.46 -17.36
C LEU A 478 -10.15 -10.71 -18.40
N PHE A 479 -8.87 -10.62 -18.04
CA PHE A 479 -7.75 -10.89 -18.95
C PHE A 479 -7.76 -12.35 -19.43
N LEU A 480 -8.05 -13.31 -18.57
CA LEU A 480 -8.21 -14.71 -18.96
C LEU A 480 -9.44 -14.96 -19.85
N ARG A 481 -10.49 -14.13 -19.75
CA ARG A 481 -11.65 -14.20 -20.65
C ARG A 481 -11.38 -13.58 -22.02
N LEU A 482 -10.57 -12.52 -22.08
CA LEU A 482 -10.25 -11.80 -23.33
C LEU A 482 -9.12 -12.46 -24.12
N PHE A 483 -8.11 -13.00 -23.42
CA PHE A 483 -6.86 -13.51 -24.03
C PHE A 483 -6.62 -15.01 -23.78
N GLY A 484 -7.66 -15.73 -23.35
CA GLY A 484 -7.66 -17.16 -23.06
C GLY A 484 -6.84 -17.60 -21.84
N PRO A 485 -6.89 -18.90 -21.50
CA PRO A 485 -6.04 -19.50 -20.48
C PRO A 485 -4.55 -19.32 -20.79
N CYS A 486 -3.75 -19.06 -19.76
CA CYS A 486 -2.30 -18.93 -19.88
C CYS A 486 -1.61 -19.22 -18.53
N THR A 487 -0.28 -19.36 -18.54
CA THR A 487 0.48 -19.55 -17.29
C THR A 487 0.40 -18.32 -16.39
N GLU A 488 0.56 -18.50 -15.07
CA GLU A 488 0.56 -17.40 -14.10
C GLU A 488 1.55 -16.29 -14.46
N LYS A 489 2.78 -16.65 -14.86
CA LYS A 489 3.81 -15.72 -15.30
C LYS A 489 3.38 -14.89 -16.51
N GLN A 490 2.75 -15.52 -17.51
CA GLN A 490 2.22 -14.82 -18.69
C GLN A 490 1.07 -13.88 -18.31
N LEU A 491 0.15 -14.31 -17.43
CA LEU A 491 -0.96 -13.48 -16.98
C LEU A 491 -0.49 -12.26 -16.20
N CYS A 492 0.44 -12.44 -15.26
CA CYS A 492 1.08 -11.35 -14.52
C CYS A 492 1.72 -10.36 -15.50
N ASN A 493 2.54 -10.83 -16.44
CA ASN A 493 3.22 -9.96 -17.42
C ASN A 493 2.25 -9.24 -18.36
N ARG A 494 1.14 -9.85 -18.76
CA ARG A 494 0.08 -9.19 -19.54
C ARG A 494 -0.53 -8.01 -18.78
N ILE A 495 -0.79 -8.17 -17.47
CA ILE A 495 -1.39 -7.11 -16.64
C ILE A 495 -0.34 -6.02 -16.32
N LEU A 496 0.92 -6.38 -16.07
CA LEU A 496 2.02 -5.42 -15.91
C LEU A 496 2.28 -4.61 -17.19
N PHE A 497 2.21 -5.26 -18.36
CA PHE A 497 2.30 -4.55 -19.64
C PHE A 497 1.12 -3.59 -19.85
N PHE A 498 -0.10 -4.00 -19.51
CA PHE A 498 -1.26 -3.11 -19.51
C PHE A 498 -1.08 -1.91 -18.56
N GLN A 499 -0.51 -2.11 -17.37
CA GLN A 499 -0.15 -1.04 -16.44
C GLN A 499 0.84 -0.05 -17.06
N PHE A 500 1.89 -0.54 -17.74
CA PHE A 500 2.85 0.31 -18.43
C PHE A 500 2.18 1.13 -19.55
N VAL A 501 1.33 0.50 -20.37
CA VAL A 501 0.56 1.18 -21.44
C VAL A 501 -0.37 2.24 -20.86
N CYS A 502 -1.06 1.97 -19.74
CA CYS A 502 -1.90 2.97 -19.08
C CYS A 502 -1.10 4.16 -18.52
N CYS A 503 0.09 3.91 -17.93
CA CYS A 503 0.98 4.99 -17.50
C CYS A 503 1.45 5.85 -18.69
N ALA A 504 1.89 5.22 -19.79
CA ALA A 504 2.32 5.91 -21.01
C ALA A 504 1.17 6.71 -21.65
N PHE A 505 -0.04 6.13 -21.71
CA PHE A 505 -1.25 6.84 -22.11
C PHE A 505 -1.53 8.05 -21.21
N GLY A 506 -1.29 7.95 -19.90
CA GLY A 506 -1.41 9.07 -18.97
C GLY A 506 -0.53 10.27 -19.31
N PHE A 507 0.71 10.03 -19.75
CA PHE A 507 1.59 11.09 -20.25
C PHE A 507 1.08 11.69 -21.57
N ALA A 508 0.65 10.85 -22.52
CA ALA A 508 0.09 11.32 -23.79
C ALA A 508 -1.20 12.15 -23.59
N LEU A 509 -2.11 11.67 -22.74
CA LEU A 509 -3.33 12.37 -22.34
C LEU A 509 -3.01 13.72 -21.70
N ARG A 510 -2.04 13.77 -20.78
CA ARG A 510 -1.59 15.01 -20.15
C ARG A 510 -1.02 16.01 -21.17
N HIS A 511 -0.28 15.53 -22.18
CA HIS A 511 0.27 16.37 -23.24
C HIS A 511 -0.84 16.94 -24.13
N VAL A 512 -1.81 16.12 -24.55
CA VAL A 512 -2.97 16.54 -25.35
C VAL A 512 -3.90 17.50 -24.58
N LEU A 513 -4.04 17.32 -23.27
CA LEU A 513 -4.89 18.16 -22.41
C LEU A 513 -4.21 19.45 -21.90
N ALA A 514 -2.93 19.67 -22.21
CA ALA A 514 -2.23 20.90 -21.83
C ALA A 514 -2.88 22.12 -22.51
N GLY A 515 -3.29 23.13 -21.74
CA GLY A 515 -4.02 24.29 -22.24
C GLY A 515 -5.52 24.07 -22.51
N VAL A 516 -6.04 22.85 -22.34
CA VAL A 516 -7.49 22.53 -22.41
C VAL A 516 -8.05 22.16 -21.03
N TYR A 517 -7.24 21.52 -20.18
CA TYR A 517 -7.67 21.07 -18.85
C TYR A 517 -7.17 21.97 -17.72
N LYS A 518 -5.97 22.54 -17.88
CA LYS A 518 -5.36 23.53 -16.98
C LYS A 518 -4.74 24.65 -17.80
#